data_AF-A0A7K6GVV4-F1
#
_entry.id   AF-A0A7K6GVV4-F1
#
_cell.length_a   1.000
_cell.length_b   1.000
_cell.length_c   1.000
_cell.angle_alpha   90.00
_cell.angle_beta   90.00
_cell.angle_gamma   90.00
#
_symmetry.space_group_name_H-M   'P 1'
#
loop_
_entity.id
_entity.type
_entity.pdbx_description
1 polymer ?
#
loop_
_entity_poly.entity_id
_entity_poly.type
_entity_poly.pdbx_seq_one_letter_code
_entity_poly.pdbx_strand_id
1 'polypeptide(L)'
;ARVLEIARRLSRGEALGIGHEEEEEEGCQRHREPLELFCKEDGALLCAICRESRAHRAHTVLPVPEVVREYKGQIEARLQILKDGRDKLLELRDTEMRKNW
;
A
#
# COMPACT_ATOMS: atom_id res chain seq x y z
N ALA A 1 -10.93 0.77 -15.47
CA ALA A 1 -10.90 1.76 -14.37
C ALA A 1 -11.51 1.12 -13.13
N ARG A 2 -10.71 0.98 -12.05
CA ARG A 2 -11.08 0.35 -10.75
C ARG A 2 -12.43 0.81 -10.17
N VAL A 3 -12.84 2.04 -10.50
CA VAL A 3 -14.09 2.65 -10.04
C VAL A 3 -15.35 1.91 -10.53
N LEU A 4 -15.33 1.31 -11.73
CA LEU A 4 -16.49 0.61 -12.29
C LEU A 4 -16.81 -0.71 -11.56
N GLU A 5 -15.78 -1.34 -10.99
CA GLU A 5 -15.90 -2.61 -10.28
C GLU A 5 -16.43 -2.43 -8.86
N ILE A 6 -15.96 -1.37 -8.19
CA ILE A 6 -16.48 -0.94 -6.89
C ILE A 6 -17.96 -0.59 -6.98
N ALA A 7 -18.37 0.17 -8.02
CA ALA A 7 -19.77 0.52 -8.23
C ALA A 7 -20.66 -0.72 -8.42
N ARG A 8 -20.18 -1.74 -9.14
CA ARG A 8 -20.94 -2.97 -9.41
C ARG A 8 -21.13 -3.84 -8.17
N ARG A 9 -20.14 -3.89 -7.26
CA ARG A 9 -20.20 -4.62 -5.99
C ARG A 9 -21.18 -3.97 -5.00
N LEU A 10 -21.20 -2.64 -4.95
CA LEU A 10 -22.16 -1.88 -4.12
C LEU A 10 -23.60 -2.10 -4.59
N SER A 11 -23.85 -2.24 -5.89
CA SER A 11 -25.18 -2.54 -6.43
C SER A 11 -25.68 -3.96 -6.10
N ARG A 12 -24.77 -4.93 -5.86
CA ARG A 12 -25.13 -6.34 -5.61
C ARG A 12 -25.25 -6.70 -4.13
N GLY A 13 -24.87 -5.80 -3.21
CA GLY A 13 -25.08 -6.01 -1.78
C GLY A 13 -24.23 -7.13 -1.16
N GLU A 14 -23.04 -7.39 -1.71
CA GLU A 14 -22.10 -8.39 -1.18
C GLU A 14 -21.34 -7.78 0.02
N ALA A 15 -21.45 -8.41 1.20
CA ALA A 15 -20.71 -8.01 2.39
C ALA A 15 -19.19 -8.10 2.14
N LEU A 16 -18.42 -7.18 2.71
CA LEU A 16 -16.95 -7.19 2.70
C LEU A 16 -16.44 -8.37 3.54
N GLY A 17 -16.60 -9.58 3.02
CA GLY A 17 -16.00 -10.79 3.55
C GLY A 17 -14.50 -10.67 3.45
N ILE A 18 -13.85 -10.63 4.61
CA ILE A 18 -12.42 -10.95 4.74
C ILE A 18 -12.31 -12.44 4.44
N GLY A 19 -12.26 -12.75 3.16
CA GLY A 19 -11.93 -14.06 2.60
C GLY A 19 -10.91 -13.79 1.51
N HIS A 20 -9.64 -13.91 1.84
CA HIS A 20 -8.57 -13.97 0.85
C HIS A 20 -8.69 -15.32 0.13
N GLU A 21 -9.66 -15.44 -0.76
CA GLU A 21 -9.68 -16.40 -1.86
C GLU A 21 -9.96 -15.61 -3.14
N GLU A 22 -9.08 -14.64 -3.39
CA GLU A 22 -8.86 -14.06 -4.69
C GLU A 22 -7.39 -14.37 -5.01
N GLU A 23 -7.13 -15.47 -5.74
CA GLU A 23 -5.91 -15.64 -6.55
C GLU A 23 -5.94 -14.52 -7.62
N GLU A 24 -5.76 -13.27 -7.17
CA GLU A 24 -5.70 -12.07 -7.99
C GLU A 24 -4.38 -12.12 -8.75
N GLU A 25 -4.41 -12.65 -9.98
CA GLU A 25 -3.33 -12.62 -10.98
C GLU A 25 -1.92 -12.71 -10.37
N GLU A 26 -1.42 -13.93 -10.09
CA GLU A 26 -0.12 -14.20 -9.44
C GLU A 26 1.14 -13.69 -10.19
N GLY A 27 0.99 -12.73 -11.11
CA GLY A 27 2.11 -12.17 -11.84
C GLY A 27 1.79 -10.88 -12.57
N CYS A 28 2.81 -10.38 -13.25
CA CYS A 28 2.72 -9.23 -14.13
C CYS A 28 1.66 -9.47 -15.21
N GLN A 29 0.65 -8.60 -15.30
CA GLN A 29 -0.42 -8.69 -16.31
C GLN A 29 0.07 -8.83 -17.75
N ARG A 30 1.22 -8.22 -18.07
CA ARG A 30 1.80 -8.23 -19.42
C ARG A 30 2.56 -9.51 -19.75
N HIS A 31 3.19 -10.10 -18.75
CA HIS A 31 4.18 -11.16 -18.95
C HIS A 31 3.78 -12.49 -18.30
N ARG A 32 2.79 -12.47 -17.40
CA ARG A 32 2.34 -13.59 -16.57
C ARG A 32 3.45 -14.22 -15.74
N GLU A 33 4.43 -13.39 -15.37
CA GLU A 33 5.60 -13.77 -14.56
C GLU A 33 5.47 -13.19 -13.15
N PRO A 34 6.01 -13.86 -12.12
CA PRO A 34 5.85 -13.45 -10.73
C PRO A 34 6.47 -12.06 -10.46
N LEU A 35 5.83 -11.32 -9.56
CA LEU A 35 6.17 -9.93 -9.21
C LEU A 35 7.10 -9.88 -7.98
N GLU A 36 8.32 -10.42 -8.11
CA GLU A 36 9.27 -10.57 -7.01
C GLU A 36 10.25 -9.40 -6.85
N LEU A 37 10.17 -8.40 -7.73
CA LEU A 37 11.06 -7.26 -7.76
C LEU A 37 10.31 -5.96 -7.47
N PHE A 38 11.00 -4.96 -6.93
CA PHE A 38 10.46 -3.65 -6.61
C PHE A 38 11.35 -2.54 -7.16
N CYS A 39 10.75 -1.60 -7.89
CA CYS A 39 11.41 -0.40 -8.40
C CYS A 39 11.27 0.74 -7.38
N LYS A 40 12.38 1.30 -6.88
CA LYS A 40 12.34 2.38 -5.88
C LYS A 40 11.80 3.70 -6.44
N GLU A 41 12.15 4.02 -7.67
CA GLU A 41 11.78 5.27 -8.34
C GLU A 41 10.28 5.31 -8.69
N ASP A 42 9.74 4.19 -9.17
CA ASP A 42 8.33 4.10 -9.58
C ASP A 42 7.40 3.62 -8.45
N GLY A 43 7.96 3.09 -7.35
CA GLY A 43 7.19 2.51 -6.25
C GLY A 43 6.33 1.30 -6.68
N ALA A 44 6.81 0.52 -7.65
CA ALA A 44 6.04 -0.52 -8.32
C ALA A 44 6.70 -1.90 -8.21
N LEU A 45 5.86 -2.94 -8.13
CA LEU A 45 6.30 -4.33 -8.27
C LEU A 45 6.52 -4.69 -9.74
N LEU A 46 7.61 -5.39 -10.03
CA LEU A 46 8.03 -5.78 -11.37
C LEU A 46 8.28 -7.29 -11.44
N CYS A 47 8.07 -7.86 -12.63
CA CYS A 47 8.63 -9.17 -12.97
C CYS A 47 10.02 -9.02 -13.62
N ALA A 48 10.73 -10.14 -13.78
CA ALA A 48 12.07 -10.16 -14.38
C ALA A 48 12.11 -9.51 -15.78
N ILE A 49 11.06 -9.69 -16.59
CA ILE A 49 10.99 -9.10 -17.94
C ILE A 49 10.77 -7.57 -17.87
N CYS A 50 9.94 -7.09 -16.94
CA CYS A 50 9.74 -5.65 -16.76
C CYS A 50 11.03 -4.94 -16.34
N ARG A 51 11.85 -5.57 -15.49
CA ARG A 51 13.16 -5.03 -15.07
C ARG A 51 14.08 -4.74 -16.26
N GLU A 52 14.12 -5.65 -17.23
CA GLU A 52 14.98 -5.51 -18.43
C GLU A 52 14.43 -4.51 -19.45
N SER A 53 13.17 -4.07 -19.29
CA SER A 53 12.58 -3.09 -20.17
C SER A 53 13.32 -1.75 -20.09
N ARG A 54 13.31 -0.98 -21.19
CA ARG A 54 13.90 0.36 -21.23
C ARG A 54 13.32 1.30 -20.16
N ALA A 55 12.10 1.05 -19.69
CA ALA A 55 11.44 1.84 -18.66
C ALA A 55 12.13 1.72 -17.29
N HIS A 56 12.62 0.52 -16.93
CA HIS A 56 13.19 0.25 -15.60
C HIS A 56 14.69 -0.04 -15.62
N ARG A 57 15.32 -0.11 -16.81
CA ARG A 57 16.74 -0.47 -16.97
C ARG A 57 17.71 0.43 -16.18
N ALA A 58 17.36 1.70 -15.98
CA ALA A 58 18.19 2.66 -15.24
C ALA A 58 17.76 2.85 -13.77
N HIS A 59 16.67 2.20 -13.37
CA HIS A 59 16.10 2.36 -12.03
C HIS A 59 16.72 1.37 -11.04
N THR A 60 16.67 1.74 -9.77
CA THR A 60 17.09 0.90 -8.66
C THR A 60 16.00 -0.15 -8.39
N VAL A 61 16.27 -1.38 -8.81
CA VAL A 61 15.35 -2.50 -8.63
C VAL A 61 15.93 -3.49 -7.61
N LEU A 62 15.17 -3.81 -6.58
CA LEU A 62 15.56 -4.73 -5.51
C LEU A 62 14.54 -5.88 -5.37
N PRO A 63 14.95 -7.06 -4.85
CA PRO A 63 14.02 -8.10 -4.46
C PRO A 63 13.04 -7.63 -3.38
N VAL A 64 11.78 -8.05 -3.47
CA VAL A 64 10.72 -7.70 -2.51
C VAL A 64 11.10 -7.99 -1.05
N PRO A 65 11.71 -9.16 -0.69
CA PRO A 65 12.06 -9.43 0.71
C PRO A 65 13.01 -8.39 1.33
N GLU A 66 13.90 -7.81 0.52
CA GLU A 66 14.85 -6.80 0.98
C GLU A 66 14.16 -5.48 1.33
N VAL A 67 13.26 -5.01 0.46
CA VAL A 67 12.51 -3.77 0.68
C VAL A 67 11.42 -3.92 1.73
N VAL A 68 10.79 -5.09 1.89
CA VAL A 68 9.78 -5.29 2.94
C VAL A 68 10.35 -4.97 4.32
N ARG A 69 11.57 -5.42 4.59
CA ARG A 69 12.24 -5.11 5.87
C ARG A 69 12.50 -3.62 6.04
N GLU A 70 13.01 -2.96 5.01
CA GLU A 70 13.36 -1.54 5.02
C GLU A 70 12.12 -0.64 5.21
N TYR A 71 11.06 -0.89 4.43
CA TYR A 71 9.86 -0.06 4.43
C TYR A 71 8.97 -0.32 5.63
N LYS A 72 8.92 -1.56 6.15
CA LYS A 72 8.11 -1.88 7.34
C LYS A 72 8.49 -0.99 8.52
N GLY A 73 9.78 -0.90 8.84
CA GLY A 73 10.24 -0.05 9.95
C GLY A 73 9.94 1.44 9.74
N GLN A 74 10.08 1.93 8.51
CA GLN A 74 9.75 3.33 8.18
C GLN A 74 8.26 3.63 8.33
N ILE A 75 7.40 2.70 7.89
CA ILE A 75 5.94 2.84 8.00
C ILE A 75 5.53 2.80 9.46
N GLU A 76 6.05 1.86 10.25
CA GLU A 76 5.76 1.75 11.68
C GLU A 76 6.17 3.02 12.44
N ALA A 77 7.37 3.54 12.18
CA ALA A 77 7.85 4.78 12.80
C ALA A 77 6.96 5.98 12.44
N ARG A 78 6.62 6.16 11.16
CA ARG A 78 5.74 7.26 10.70
C ARG A 78 4.34 7.14 11.29
N LEU A 79 3.80 5.91 11.36
CA LEU A 79 2.50 5.64 11.95
C LEU A 79 2.48 6.03 13.44
N GLN A 80 3.56 5.74 14.17
CA GLN A 80 3.64 6.12 15.58
C GLN A 80 3.61 7.63 15.76
N ILE A 81 4.39 8.38 14.97
CA ILE A 81 4.39 9.85 15.00
C ILE A 81 2.98 10.42 14.77
N LEU A 82 2.25 9.86 13.81
CA LEU A 82 0.88 10.29 13.52
C LEU A 82 -0.10 9.98 14.67
N LYS A 83 0.04 8.82 15.33
CA LYS A 83 -0.78 8.46 16.50
C LYS A 83 -0.51 9.41 17.66
N ASP A 84 0.76 9.67 17.98
CA ASP A 84 1.13 10.58 19.07
C ASP A 84 0.63 12.00 18.80
N GLY A 85 0.74 12.47 17.56
CA GLY A 85 0.22 13.76 17.14
C GLY A 85 -1.30 13.86 17.28
N ARG A 86 -2.03 12.83 16.87
CA ARG A 86 -3.49 12.74 17.05
C ARG A 86 -3.85 12.76 18.54
N ASP A 87 -3.19 11.96 19.36
CA ASP A 87 -3.53 11.83 20.78
C ASP A 87 -3.30 13.15 21.52
N LYS A 88 -2.21 13.86 21.20
CA LYS A 88 -1.95 15.21 21.71
C LYS A 88 -3.03 16.23 21.30
N LEU A 89 -3.53 16.16 20.06
CA LEU A 89 -4.62 17.03 19.62
C LEU A 89 -5.93 16.74 20.35
N LEU A 90 -6.22 15.46 20.62
CA LEU A 90 -7.39 15.06 21.39
C LEU A 90 -7.30 15.57 22.83
N GLU A 91 -6.14 15.43 23.48
CA GLU A 91 -5.91 15.96 24.82
C GLU A 91 -6.09 17.48 24.88
N LEU A 92 -5.52 18.22 23.91
CA LEU A 92 -5.68 19.67 23.83
C LEU A 92 -7.16 20.06 23.71
N ARG A 93 -7.90 19.41 22.80
CA ARG A 93 -9.34 19.65 22.65
C ARG A 93 -10.08 19.43 23.96
N ASP A 94 -9.81 18.33 24.66
CA ASP A 94 -10.49 17.98 25.91
C ASP A 94 -10.11 18.93 27.07
N THR A 95 -8.90 19.49 27.06
CA THR A 95 -8.52 20.55 28.01
C THR A 95 -9.22 21.88 27.71
N GLU A 96 -9.34 22.26 26.44
CA GLU A 96 -10.04 23.49 26.05
C GLU A 96 -11.53 23.41 26.36
N MET A 97 -12.18 22.26 26.09
CA MET A 97 -13.57 22.03 26.46
C MET A 97 -13.82 22.16 27.98
N ARG A 98 -12.87 21.70 28.81
CA ARG A 98 -12.96 21.84 30.28
C ARG A 98 -12.77 23.27 30.78
N LYS A 99 -11.97 24.09 30.09
CA LYS A 99 -11.75 25.50 30.46
C LYS A 99 -12.92 26.42 30.08
N ASN A 100 -13.70 26.00 29.08
CA ASN A 100 -14.80 26.79 28.51
C ASN A 100 -16.15 26.53 29.20
N TRP A 101 -16.15 25.84 30.34
CA TRP A 101 -17.32 25.59 31.18
C TRP A 101 -17.10 26.10 32.61
#